data_AF-A0A534P529-F1
#
_entry.id   AF-A0A534P529-F1
#
_cell.length_a   1.000
_cell.length_b   1.000
_cell.length_c   1.000
_cell.angle_alpha   90.00
_cell.angle_beta   90.00
_cell.angle_gamma   90.00
#
_symmetry.space_group_name_H-M   'P 1'
#
loop_
_entity.id
_entity.type
_entity.pdbx_description
1 polymer ?
#
loop_
_entity_poly.entity_id
_entity_poly.type
_entity_poly.pdbx_seq_one_letter_code
_entity_poly.pdbx_strand_id
1 'polypeptide(L)'
;MHHNAESCLLPVRGKGVHEMRRGSTEAVKLYAKLLADPATDPENVPSYRWLLNLGYMTLGGYPAEVPKRWLIAPETFDSGSDIGRFTEIAQDRGLSEFGAAGGLILEDFDNDGSLDLLVSHMGVADQLEYFHNDGNGSFTRRTKEAGLTGIVGGLDMF
;
A
#
# COMPACT_ATOMS: atom_id res chain seq x y z
N MET A 1 -3.40 -10.59 5.54
CA MET A 1 -2.25 -9.67 5.64
C MET A 1 -2.69 -8.63 6.65
N HIS A 2 -1.95 -8.45 7.73
CA HIS A 2 -2.20 -7.32 8.62
C HIS A 2 -1.52 -6.10 7.98
N HIS A 3 -2.31 -5.18 7.42
CA HIS A 3 -1.76 -3.94 6.89
C HIS A 3 -1.00 -3.22 8.00
N ASN A 4 0.25 -2.86 7.74
CA ASN A 4 1.10 -2.11 8.66
C ASN A 4 2.07 -1.23 7.87
N ALA A 5 2.69 -0.27 8.55
CA ALA A 5 3.62 0.70 7.98
C ALA A 5 4.80 0.09 7.21
N GLU A 6 5.15 -1.18 7.45
CA GLU A 6 6.26 -1.85 6.77
C GLU A 6 5.81 -2.67 5.54
N SER A 7 4.49 -2.85 5.35
CA SER A 7 3.92 -3.67 4.26
C SER A 7 4.15 -3.09 2.86
N CYS A 8 4.32 -1.77 2.77
CA CYS A 8 4.50 -1.06 1.50
C CYS A 8 5.95 -0.63 1.26
N LEU A 9 6.88 -1.04 2.12
CA LEU A 9 8.30 -0.70 1.99
C LEU A 9 9.05 -1.79 1.24
N LEU A 10 9.93 -1.38 0.33
CA LEU A 10 10.81 -2.29 -0.38
C LEU A 10 12.27 -2.09 0.06
N PRO A 11 13.03 -3.17 0.26
CA PRO A 11 12.57 -4.57 0.29
C PRO A 11 11.65 -4.86 1.48
N VAL A 12 10.67 -5.75 1.31
CA VAL A 12 9.74 -6.14 2.40
C VAL A 12 10.53 -6.85 3.51
N ARG A 13 10.37 -6.37 4.75
CA ARG A 13 11.08 -6.85 5.94
C ARG A 13 10.19 -6.68 7.18
N GLY A 14 10.64 -7.24 8.31
CA GLY A 14 9.99 -7.04 9.61
C GLY A 14 8.53 -7.48 9.62
N LYS A 15 7.63 -6.60 10.06
CA LYS A 15 6.17 -6.80 10.08
C LYS A 15 5.55 -6.84 8.69
N GLY A 16 6.27 -6.45 7.63
CA GLY A 16 5.82 -6.63 6.25
C GLY A 16 5.84 -8.09 5.78
N VAL A 17 6.55 -8.98 6.49
CA VAL A 17 6.61 -10.42 6.17
C VAL A 17 5.24 -11.06 6.41
N HIS A 18 4.78 -11.86 5.45
CA HIS A 18 3.46 -12.46 5.49
C HIS A 18 3.35 -13.57 6.54
N GLU A 19 2.33 -13.48 7.38
CA GLU A 19 1.91 -14.59 8.26
C GLU A 19 1.19 -15.69 7.46
N MET A 20 0.33 -15.31 6.51
CA MET A 20 -0.34 -16.23 5.60
C MET A 20 0.56 -16.56 4.40
N ARG A 21 1.49 -17.50 4.60
CA ARG A 21 2.59 -17.79 3.65
C ARG A 21 2.22 -18.61 2.42
N ARG A 22 1.07 -19.30 2.43
CA ARG A 22 0.70 -20.28 1.37
C ARG A 22 0.72 -19.65 -0.03
N GLY A 23 0.11 -18.48 -0.19
CA GLY A 23 0.04 -17.79 -1.49
C GLY A 23 1.43 -17.46 -2.04
N SER A 24 2.26 -16.78 -1.25
CA SER A 24 3.64 -16.44 -1.64
C SER A 24 4.49 -17.68 -1.91
N THR A 25 4.30 -18.75 -1.14
CA THR A 25 5.04 -20.02 -1.31
C THR A 25 4.76 -20.66 -2.66
N GLU A 26 3.49 -20.77 -3.05
CA GLU A 26 3.11 -21.34 -4.35
C GLU A 26 3.52 -20.42 -5.51
N ALA A 27 3.42 -19.10 -5.32
CA ALA A 27 3.85 -18.13 -6.32
C ALA A 27 5.35 -18.23 -6.60
N VAL A 28 6.20 -18.31 -5.56
CA VAL A 28 7.66 -18.48 -5.72
C VAL A 28 7.99 -19.75 -6.51
N LYS A 29 7.32 -20.88 -6.23
CA LYS A 29 7.51 -22.13 -6.98
C LYS A 29 7.16 -21.95 -8.47
N LEU A 30 6.04 -21.27 -8.75
CA LEU A 30 5.60 -21.01 -10.12
C LEU A 30 6.59 -20.12 -10.87
N TYR A 31 7.00 -18.99 -10.30
CA TYR A 31 7.95 -18.08 -10.96
C TYR A 31 9.31 -18.73 -11.17
N ALA A 32 9.78 -19.55 -10.22
CA ALA A 32 11.02 -20.31 -10.39
C ALA A 32 10.93 -21.30 -11.56
N LYS A 33 9.77 -21.95 -11.75
CA LYS A 33 9.52 -22.84 -12.89
C LYS A 33 9.50 -22.06 -14.21
N LEU A 34 8.77 -20.96 -14.29
CA LEU A 34 8.69 -20.12 -15.49
C LEU A 34 10.08 -19.58 -15.88
N LEU A 35 10.86 -19.08 -14.93
CA LEU A 35 12.23 -18.62 -15.19
C LEU A 35 13.20 -19.73 -15.61
N ALA A 36 12.90 -20.99 -15.32
CA ALA A 36 13.72 -22.13 -15.73
C ALA A 36 13.31 -22.72 -17.07
N ASP A 37 12.12 -22.37 -17.59
CA ASP A 37 11.58 -22.90 -18.83
C ASP A 37 12.15 -22.15 -20.05
N PRO A 38 12.86 -22.83 -20.97
CA PRO A 38 13.37 -22.21 -22.20
C PRO A 38 12.27 -21.70 -23.14
N ALA A 39 11.03 -22.18 -23.00
CA ALA A 39 9.89 -21.73 -23.78
C ALA A 39 9.27 -20.43 -23.23
N THR A 40 9.72 -19.95 -22.08
CA THR A 40 9.25 -18.68 -21.52
C THR A 40 9.63 -17.52 -22.43
N ASP A 41 8.64 -16.71 -22.75
CA ASP A 41 8.84 -15.45 -23.49
C ASP A 41 9.88 -14.56 -22.77
N PRO A 42 10.99 -14.20 -23.44
CA PRO A 42 12.02 -13.35 -22.88
C PRO A 42 11.50 -12.00 -22.35
N GLU A 43 10.42 -11.46 -22.91
CA GLU A 43 9.84 -10.19 -22.46
C GLU A 43 9.23 -10.29 -21.05
N ASN A 44 8.83 -11.49 -20.63
CA ASN A 44 8.24 -11.73 -19.30
C ASN A 44 9.27 -12.03 -18.21
N VAL A 45 10.52 -12.32 -18.58
CA VAL A 45 11.59 -12.68 -17.63
C VAL A 45 11.82 -11.59 -16.57
N PRO A 46 11.86 -10.27 -16.88
CA PRO A 46 11.99 -9.24 -15.86
C PRO A 46 10.86 -9.25 -14.83
N SER A 47 9.62 -9.45 -15.28
CA SER A 47 8.43 -9.52 -14.43
C SER A 47 8.48 -10.73 -13.51
N TYR A 48 8.83 -11.91 -14.02
CA TYR A 48 8.95 -13.11 -13.18
C TYR A 48 10.12 -13.02 -12.21
N ARG A 49 11.24 -12.39 -12.62
CA ARG A 49 12.36 -12.10 -11.72
C ARG A 49 11.93 -11.18 -10.58
N TRP A 50 11.21 -10.11 -10.89
CA TRP A 50 10.66 -9.19 -9.90
C TRP A 50 9.74 -9.92 -8.91
N LEU A 51 8.74 -10.64 -9.43
CA LEU A 51 7.75 -11.35 -8.62
C LEU A 51 8.37 -12.47 -7.79
N LEU A 52 9.42 -13.14 -8.29
CA LEU A 52 10.18 -14.12 -7.52
C LEU A 52 10.84 -13.46 -6.29
N ASN A 53 11.54 -12.34 -6.49
CA ASN A 53 12.22 -11.62 -5.40
C ASN A 53 11.21 -11.09 -4.38
N LEU A 54 10.12 -10.48 -4.85
CA LEU A 54 9.02 -10.03 -3.99
C LEU A 54 8.43 -11.20 -3.19
N GLY A 55 8.21 -12.35 -3.82
CA GLY A 55 7.77 -13.56 -3.16
C GLY A 55 8.70 -13.97 -2.01
N TYR A 56 10.02 -14.01 -2.24
CA TYR A 56 10.99 -14.27 -1.18
C TYR A 56 11.02 -13.19 -0.10
N MET A 57 10.82 -11.91 -0.44
CA MET A 57 10.72 -10.82 0.56
C MET A 57 9.50 -11.02 1.47
N THR A 58 8.34 -11.33 0.89
CA THR A 58 7.12 -11.60 1.69
C THR A 58 7.25 -12.86 2.56
N LEU A 59 8.14 -13.79 2.21
CA LEU A 59 8.45 -14.98 2.99
C LEU A 59 9.58 -14.75 4.01
N GLY A 60 10.25 -13.59 3.99
CA GLY A 60 11.40 -13.29 4.83
C GLY A 60 12.70 -14.01 4.43
N GLY A 61 12.72 -14.65 3.25
CA GLY A 61 13.89 -15.36 2.72
C GLY A 61 14.81 -14.47 1.88
N TYR A 62 14.37 -13.26 1.52
CA TYR A 62 15.19 -12.32 0.74
C TYR A 62 16.28 -11.67 1.62
N PRO A 63 17.53 -11.52 1.12
CA PRO A 63 18.02 -11.96 -0.20
C PRO A 63 18.57 -13.39 -0.22
N ALA A 64 18.80 -14.01 0.94
CA ALA A 64 19.61 -15.22 1.10
C ALA A 64 19.08 -16.46 0.36
N GLU A 65 17.76 -16.61 0.26
CA GLU A 65 17.10 -17.77 -0.33
C GLU A 65 16.81 -17.60 -1.83
N VAL A 66 17.01 -16.41 -2.39
CA VAL A 66 16.80 -16.18 -3.82
C VAL A 66 17.93 -16.82 -4.63
N PRO A 67 17.63 -17.63 -5.67
CA PRO A 67 18.65 -18.15 -6.56
C PRO A 67 19.51 -17.02 -7.15
N LYS A 68 20.83 -17.08 -6.95
CA LYS A 68 21.78 -16.01 -7.32
C LYS A 68 21.59 -15.46 -8.74
N ARG A 69 21.30 -16.32 -9.71
CA ARG A 69 21.05 -15.93 -11.12
C ARG A 69 19.86 -14.98 -11.30
N TRP A 70 18.89 -15.01 -10.38
CA TRP A 70 17.65 -14.21 -10.43
C TRP A 70 17.58 -13.16 -9.33
N LEU A 71 18.56 -13.08 -8.43
CA LEU A 71 18.58 -12.12 -7.34
C LEU A 71 18.54 -10.69 -7.89
N ILE A 72 17.62 -9.87 -7.39
CA ILE A 72 17.70 -8.42 -7.46
C ILE A 72 18.51 -7.98 -6.26
N ALA A 73 19.64 -7.32 -6.49
CA ALA A 73 20.59 -7.00 -5.44
C ALA A 73 19.96 -6.01 -4.43
N PRO A 74 20.18 -6.15 -3.11
CA PRO A 74 19.60 -5.26 -2.11
C PRO A 74 19.83 -3.78 -2.38
N GLU A 75 20.99 -3.44 -2.95
CA GLU A 75 21.41 -2.08 -3.28
C GLU A 75 20.55 -1.45 -4.38
N THR A 76 19.77 -2.25 -5.12
CA THR A 76 18.80 -1.76 -6.12
C THR A 76 17.67 -0.95 -5.46
N PHE A 77 17.40 -1.19 -4.18
CA PHE A 77 16.35 -0.51 -3.42
C PHE A 77 16.86 0.70 -2.64
N ASP A 78 18.16 0.98 -2.68
CA ASP A 78 18.72 2.13 -1.98
C ASP A 78 18.35 3.42 -2.71
N SER A 79 17.88 4.40 -1.93
CA SER A 79 17.65 5.76 -2.45
C SER A 79 18.98 6.49 -2.62
N GLY A 80 19.10 7.27 -3.70
CA GLY A 80 20.25 8.17 -3.89
C GLY A 80 20.30 9.35 -2.91
N SER A 81 19.27 9.50 -2.06
CA SER A 81 19.19 10.52 -1.02
C SER A 81 18.51 9.98 0.23
N ASP A 82 18.98 10.41 1.41
CA ASP A 82 18.35 10.07 2.69
C ASP A 82 17.41 11.20 3.13
N ILE A 83 16.11 10.91 3.10
CA ILE A 83 15.04 11.80 3.58
C ILE A 83 14.52 11.39 4.96
N GLY A 84 15.14 10.38 5.59
CA GLY A 84 14.66 9.79 6.84
C GLY A 84 13.41 8.92 6.67
N ARG A 85 12.86 8.46 7.79
CA ARG A 85 11.61 7.70 7.85
C ARG A 85 10.49 8.57 8.40
N PHE A 86 9.36 8.56 7.71
CA PHE A 86 8.12 9.12 8.25
C PHE A 86 7.42 8.08 9.10
N THR A 87 6.86 8.51 10.23
CA THR A 87 6.07 7.65 11.10
C THR A 87 4.64 7.62 10.59
N GLU A 88 4.09 6.43 10.38
CA GLU A 88 2.68 6.22 10.10
C GLU A 88 1.89 6.61 11.37
N ILE A 89 0.92 7.52 11.24
CA ILE A 89 0.13 8.04 12.36
C ILE A 89 -1.38 8.01 12.07
N ALA A 90 -1.81 7.65 10.87
CA ALA A 90 -3.20 7.78 10.44
C ALA A 90 -4.14 6.99 11.36
N GLN A 91 -3.73 5.79 11.78
CA GLN A 91 -4.53 4.99 12.69
C GLN A 91 -4.79 5.68 14.03
N ASP A 92 -3.75 6.29 14.61
CA ASP A 92 -3.85 6.98 15.90
C ASP A 92 -4.59 8.32 15.79
N ARG A 93 -4.80 8.83 14.56
CA ARG A 93 -5.50 10.10 14.29
C ARG A 93 -6.93 9.93 13.78
N GLY A 94 -7.49 8.72 13.85
CA GLY A 94 -8.88 8.46 13.43
C GLY A 94 -9.07 8.29 11.92
N LEU A 95 -7.97 8.11 11.17
CA LEU A 95 -7.95 7.94 9.71
C LEU A 95 -7.64 6.49 9.31
N SER A 96 -8.22 5.51 10.02
CA SER A 96 -7.98 4.08 9.77
C SER A 96 -9.06 3.39 8.93
N GLU A 97 -9.79 4.12 8.08
CA GLU A 97 -10.87 3.52 7.31
C GLU A 97 -10.37 2.53 6.26
N PHE A 98 -11.08 1.40 6.18
CA PHE A 98 -10.84 0.39 5.18
C PHE A 98 -11.68 0.71 3.94
N GLY A 99 -11.05 1.35 2.98
CA GLY A 99 -11.56 1.48 1.63
C GLY A 99 -10.42 1.37 0.62
N ALA A 100 -10.75 0.95 -0.60
CA ALA A 100 -9.77 0.93 -1.67
C ALA A 100 -9.47 2.39 -2.07
N ALA A 101 -8.19 2.77 -2.07
CA ALA A 101 -7.73 4.15 -2.24
C ALA A 101 -8.37 4.88 -3.43
N GLY A 102 -9.16 5.92 -3.19
CA GLY A 102 -9.68 6.84 -4.21
C GLY A 102 -8.96 8.20 -4.19
N GLY A 103 -9.71 9.28 -4.37
CA GLY A 103 -9.24 10.66 -4.30
C GLY A 103 -9.35 11.28 -2.90
N LEU A 104 -8.61 12.36 -2.67
CA LEU A 104 -8.65 13.12 -1.42
C LEU A 104 -8.54 14.62 -1.72
N ILE A 105 -9.40 15.41 -1.08
CA ILE A 105 -9.33 16.88 -1.06
C ILE A 105 -9.02 17.32 0.38
N LEU A 106 -8.09 18.27 0.51
CA LEU A 106 -7.85 19.02 1.75
C LEU A 106 -8.36 20.45 1.58
N GLU A 107 -9.26 20.87 2.46
CA GLU A 107 -9.81 22.24 2.48
C GLU A 107 -10.34 22.56 3.87
N ASP A 108 -10.41 23.84 4.22
CA ASP A 108 -11.07 24.32 5.45
C ASP A 108 -12.58 24.46 5.21
N PHE A 109 -13.31 23.33 5.22
CA PHE A 109 -14.71 23.29 4.80
C PHE A 109 -15.66 24.00 5.76
N ASP A 110 -15.32 24.08 7.04
CA ASP A 110 -16.13 24.76 8.07
C ASP A 110 -15.56 26.13 8.51
N ASN A 111 -14.44 26.55 7.90
CA ASN A 111 -13.80 27.84 8.10
C ASN A 111 -13.35 28.04 9.56
N ASP A 112 -12.84 26.98 10.20
CA ASP A 112 -12.30 27.00 11.56
C ASP A 112 -10.78 27.25 11.61
N GLY A 113 -10.13 27.31 10.44
CA GLY A 113 -8.70 27.50 10.29
C GLY A 113 -7.89 26.18 10.24
N SER A 114 -8.55 25.03 10.30
CA SER A 114 -7.96 23.70 10.21
C SER A 114 -8.37 23.03 8.90
N LEU A 115 -7.41 22.42 8.20
CA LEU A 115 -7.75 21.66 6.98
C LEU A 115 -8.43 20.35 7.35
N ASP A 116 -9.63 20.16 6.82
CA ASP A 116 -10.40 18.93 6.85
C ASP A 116 -10.08 18.02 5.66
N LEU A 117 -10.60 16.79 5.67
CA LEU A 117 -10.45 15.84 4.57
C LEU A 117 -11.80 15.43 3.99
N LEU A 118 -11.88 15.41 2.67
CA LEU A 118 -12.94 14.74 1.92
C LEU A 118 -12.32 13.60 1.10
N VAL A 119 -12.80 12.37 1.30
CA VAL A 119 -12.17 11.15 0.78
C VAL A 119 -13.17 10.34 -0.02
N SER A 120 -12.79 9.96 -1.24
CA SER A 120 -13.50 8.95 -2.02
C SER A 120 -12.77 7.61 -2.00
N HIS A 121 -13.48 6.59 -2.47
CA HIS A 121 -13.01 5.22 -2.55
C HIS A 121 -13.17 4.71 -3.99
N MET A 122 -12.48 3.62 -4.32
CA MET A 122 -12.50 3.06 -5.68
C MET A 122 -13.86 2.51 -6.10
N GLY A 123 -14.69 2.07 -5.14
CA GLY A 123 -16.00 1.51 -5.46
C GLY A 123 -16.96 2.60 -5.91
N VAL A 124 -17.58 2.40 -7.08
CA VAL A 124 -18.55 3.35 -7.66
C VAL A 124 -19.79 3.62 -6.80
N ALA A 125 -20.02 2.79 -5.78
CA ALA A 125 -21.11 2.92 -4.82
C ALA A 125 -20.60 3.13 -3.38
N ASP A 126 -19.29 3.33 -3.21
CA ASP A 126 -18.70 3.58 -1.90
C ASP A 126 -19.06 5.00 -1.45
N GLN A 127 -19.40 5.11 -0.16
CA GLN A 127 -19.80 6.36 0.46
C GLN A 127 -18.63 7.35 0.41
N LEU A 128 -18.88 8.56 -0.08
CA LEU A 128 -17.94 9.68 0.09
C LEU A 128 -17.84 10.02 1.58
N GLU A 129 -16.64 10.18 2.10
CA GLU A 129 -16.43 10.41 3.53
C GLU A 129 -15.84 11.79 3.82
N TYR A 130 -16.40 12.47 4.82
CA TYR A 130 -15.87 13.72 5.34
C TYR A 130 -15.30 13.51 6.74
N PHE A 131 -14.08 13.97 6.94
CA PHE A 131 -13.36 13.93 8.19
C PHE A 131 -13.00 15.35 8.61
N HIS A 132 -13.59 15.79 9.71
CA HIS A 132 -13.30 17.08 10.30
C HIS A 132 -12.03 16.99 11.15
N ASN A 133 -11.15 17.97 11.02
CA ASN A 133 -9.93 18.10 11.81
C ASN A 133 -10.28 18.75 13.15
N ASP A 134 -10.07 18.02 14.25
CA ASP A 134 -10.43 18.49 15.60
C ASP A 134 -9.44 19.55 16.17
N GLY A 135 -8.65 20.22 15.30
CA GLY A 135 -7.68 21.27 15.64
C GLY A 135 -6.41 20.81 16.37
N ASN A 136 -6.34 19.53 16.75
CA ASN A 136 -5.18 18.92 17.42
C ASN A 136 -4.44 17.90 16.53
N GLY A 137 -4.78 17.86 15.24
CA GLY A 137 -4.23 16.92 14.26
C GLY A 137 -4.84 15.53 14.33
N SER A 138 -5.98 15.37 15.00
CA SER A 138 -6.85 14.19 14.96
C SER A 138 -8.09 14.50 14.12
N PHE A 139 -8.74 13.46 13.62
CA PHE A 139 -9.88 13.59 12.74
C PHE A 139 -11.08 12.81 13.25
N THR A 140 -12.25 13.44 13.13
CA THR A 140 -13.54 12.81 13.42
C THR A 140 -14.34 12.70 12.14
N ARG A 141 -14.81 11.49 11.80
CA ARG A 141 -15.74 11.31 10.68
C ARG A 141 -17.04 12.05 10.97
N ARG A 142 -17.41 12.97 10.09
CA ARG A 142 -18.64 13.77 10.16
C ARG A 142 -19.47 13.70 8.87
N THR A 143 -19.35 12.62 8.10
CA THR A 143 -20.06 12.42 6.81
C THR A 143 -21.57 12.63 6.92
N LYS A 144 -22.20 12.16 7.99
CA LYS A 144 -23.65 12.27 8.19
C LYS A 144 -24.04 13.69 8.57
N GLU A 145 -23.28 14.30 9.47
CA GLU A 145 -23.46 15.65 9.98
C GLU A 145 -23.28 16.68 8.86
N ALA A 146 -22.35 16.41 7.93
CA ALA A 146 -22.13 17.19 6.71
C ALA A 146 -23.23 16.99 5.64
N GLY A 147 -24.20 16.10 5.87
CA GLY A 147 -25.31 15.84 4.93
C GLY A 147 -24.90 15.08 3.67
N LEU A 148 -23.75 14.39 3.68
CA LEU A 148 -23.19 13.70 2.51
C LEU A 148 -23.64 12.23 2.40
N THR A 149 -24.49 11.76 3.32
CA THR A 149 -24.98 10.37 3.30
C THR A 149 -25.69 10.05 1.99
N GLY A 150 -25.27 8.98 1.32
CA GLY A 150 -25.79 8.56 0.02
C GLY A 150 -25.15 9.26 -1.18
N ILE A 151 -24.30 10.26 -0.96
CA ILE A 151 -23.39 10.77 -1.98
C ILE A 151 -22.21 9.82 -2.07
N VAL A 152 -22.02 9.22 -3.24
CA VAL A 152 -20.93 8.28 -3.50
C VAL A 152 -19.78 8.99 -4.20
N GLY A 153 -18.56 8.57 -3.87
CA GLY A 153 -17.35 9.07 -4.50
C GLY A 153 -16.94 8.18 -5.67
N GLY A 154 -16.50 8.79 -6.78
CA GLY A 154 -15.79 8.06 -7.83
C GLY A 154 -14.31 7.90 -7.49
N LEU A 155 -13.59 7.19 -8.35
CA LEU A 155 -12.14 6.95 -8.25
C LEU A 155 -11.34 8.24 -8.05
N ASP A 156 -11.74 9.31 -8.75
CA ASP A 156 -11.09 10.60 -8.75
C ASP A 156 -12.02 11.69 -8.21
N MET A 157 -11.44 12.62 -7.46
CA MET A 157 -12.05 13.88 -7.04
C MET A 157 -11.15 15.01 -7.57
N PHE A 158 -11.71 15.95 -8.32
CA PHE A 158 -10.99 17.11 -8.87
C PHE A 158 -11.44 18.40 -8.19
#